data_AF-A0A6N8I134-F1
#
_entry.id   AF-A0A6N8I134-F1
#
_cell.length_a   1.000
_cell.length_b   1.000
_cell.length_c   1.000
_cell.angle_alpha   90.00
_cell.angle_beta   90.00
_cell.angle_gamma   90.00
#
_symmetry.space_group_name_H-M   'P 1'
#
loop_
_entity.id
_entity.type
_entity.pdbx_description
1 polymer ?
#
loop_
_entity_poly.entity_id
_entity_poly.type
_entity_poly.pdbx_seq_one_letter_code
_entity_poly.pdbx_strand_id
1 'polypeptide(L)' 'MRFTKKKDDTSTVRKVWNDDKTTCFGVVGTVGDLLSIGLFDYCTADKRLWAFVPRTDVQNAQFGDSREAACRSLEE' A
#
# COMPACT_ATOMS: atom_id res chain seq x y z
N MET A 1 -3.16 -0.92 -13.58
CA MET A 1 -3.59 -0.49 -12.22
C MET A 1 -3.42 1.01 -12.01
N ARG A 2 -4.21 1.62 -11.12
CA ARG A 2 -4.19 3.06 -10.80
C ARG A 2 -3.92 3.31 -9.32
N PHE A 3 -2.99 4.23 -9.04
CA PHE A 3 -2.68 4.68 -7.69
C PHE A 3 -3.31 6.04 -7.43
N THR A 4 -4.10 6.17 -6.37
CA THR A 4 -4.76 7.43 -6.00
C THR A 4 -4.37 7.86 -4.61
N LYS A 5 -4.23 9.18 -4.40
CA LYS A 5 -3.89 9.79 -3.11
C LYS A 5 -5.04 10.67 -2.65
N LYS A 6 -5.18 10.87 -1.35
CA LYS A 6 -6.00 11.98 -0.82
C LYS A 6 -5.38 13.32 -1.24
N LYS A 7 -6.22 14.33 -1.46
CA LYS A 7 -5.76 15.70 -1.72
C LYS A 7 -4.94 16.21 -0.53
N ASP A 8 -3.84 16.92 -0.81
CA ASP A 8 -2.93 17.54 0.16
C ASP A 8 -2.22 16.58 1.14
N ASP A 9 -2.38 15.27 0.95
CA ASP A 9 -1.57 14.28 1.65
C ASP A 9 -0.12 14.40 1.14
N THR A 10 0.87 14.35 2.03
CA THR A 10 2.31 14.44 1.71
C THR A 10 3.01 13.09 1.78
N SER A 11 2.34 12.05 2.28
CA SER A 11 2.89 10.70 2.46
C SER A 11 3.04 9.92 1.14
N THR A 12 3.62 8.73 1.22
CA THR A 12 3.66 7.76 0.13
C THR A 12 2.38 6.94 -0.03
N VAL A 13 1.41 7.07 0.89
CA VAL A 13 0.21 6.23 0.94
C VAL A 13 -0.70 6.46 -0.28
N ARG A 14 -1.10 5.39 -0.96
CA ARG A 14 -1.99 5.40 -2.13
C ARG A 14 -3.00 4.27 -2.04
N LYS A 15 -4.24 4.53 -2.44
CA LYS A 15 -5.18 3.44 -2.77
C LYS A 15 -4.82 2.84 -4.12
N VAL A 16 -4.83 1.52 -4.19
CA VAL A 16 -4.56 0.75 -5.41
C VAL A 16 -5.88 0.29 -6.01
N TRP A 17 -6.12 0.69 -7.26
CA TRP A 17 -7.33 0.36 -8.00
C TRP A 17 -6.99 -0.37 -9.29
N ASN A 18 -7.94 -1.11 -9.85
CA ASN A 18 -7.92 -1.50 -11.25
C ASN A 18 -8.02 -0.27 -12.18
N ASP A 19 -7.78 -0.46 -13.47
CA ASP A 19 -7.61 0.66 -14.41
C ASP A 19 -8.86 1.51 -14.66
N ASP A 20 -10.03 0.89 -14.61
CA ASP A 20 -11.34 1.54 -14.71
C ASP A 20 -11.80 2.18 -13.37
N LYS A 21 -11.03 2.01 -12.28
CA LYS A 21 -11.30 2.48 -10.92
C LYS A 21 -12.60 1.92 -10.30
N THR A 22 -13.04 0.75 -10.73
CA THR A 22 -14.24 0.10 -10.16
C THR A 22 -13.93 -0.77 -8.94
N THR A 23 -12.73 -1.34 -8.87
CA THR A 23 -12.28 -2.25 -7.82
C THR A 23 -11.07 -1.68 -7.08
N CYS A 24 -11.21 -1.54 -5.75
CA CYS A 24 -10.11 -1.16 -4.86
C CYS A 24 -9.45 -2.41 -4.30
N PHE A 25 -8.22 -2.69 -4.71
CA PHE A 25 -7.44 -3.83 -4.22
C PHE A 25 -6.91 -3.63 -2.81
N GLY A 26 -6.64 -2.39 -2.42
CA GLY A 26 -6.07 -2.10 -1.10
C GLY A 26 -5.33 -0.76 -1.05
N VAL A 27 -4.33 -0.70 -0.17
CA VAL A 27 -3.50 0.49 0.06
C VAL A 27 -2.03 0.10 -0.07
N VAL A 28 -1.21 0.95 -0.66
CA VAL A 28 0.26 0.81 -0.69
C VAL A 28 0.92 2.05 -0.12
N GLY A 29 2.03 1.89 0.57
CA GLY A 29 2.85 2.99 1.09
C GLY A 29 4.14 2.48 1.70
N THR A 30 5.02 3.37 2.12
CA THR A 30 6.20 2.97 2.92
C THR A 30 5.76 2.55 4.31
N VAL A 31 6.46 1.58 4.90
CA VAL A 31 6.18 1.11 6.26
C VAL A 31 6.16 2.27 7.26
N GLY A 32 7.08 3.23 7.12
CA GLY A 32 7.13 4.43 7.96
C GLY A 32 5.86 5.27 7.91
N ASP A 33 5.33 5.53 6.70
CA ASP A 33 4.10 6.31 6.55
C ASP A 33 2.87 5.54 7.03
N LEU A 34 2.80 4.23 6.77
CA LEU A 34 1.70 3.38 7.20
C LEU A 34 1.61 3.28 8.73
N LEU A 35 2.75 3.25 9.43
CA LEU A 35 2.82 3.39 10.88
C LEU A 35 2.37 4.79 11.33
N SER A 36 2.84 5.84 10.64
CA SER A 36 2.52 7.23 11.01
C SER A 36 1.03 7.57 10.91
N ILE A 37 0.31 6.94 9.98
CA ILE A 37 -1.14 7.14 9.83
C ILE A 37 -1.98 6.13 10.62
N GLY A 38 -1.34 5.22 11.38
CA GLY A 38 -2.02 4.19 12.17
C GLY A 38 -2.66 3.08 11.33
N LEU A 39 -2.22 2.86 10.09
CA LEU A 39 -2.65 1.69 9.32
C LEU A 39 -1.90 0.44 9.79
N PHE A 40 -0.64 0.60 10.20
CA PHE A 40 0.08 -0.39 10.99
C PHE A 40 0.18 0.11 12.43
N ASP A 41 -0.13 -0.76 13.38
CA ASP A 41 0.16 -0.51 14.80
C ASP A 41 1.63 -0.83 15.13
N TYR A 42 2.19 -1.83 14.42
CA TYR A 42 3.57 -2.28 14.60
C TYR A 42 4.08 -2.98 13.33
N CYS A 43 5.37 -2.81 13.03
CA CYS A 43 6.05 -3.52 11.96
C CYS A 43 7.55 -3.63 12.27
N THR A 44 8.14 -4.82 12.12
CA THR A 44 9.59 -5.05 12.28
C THR A 44 10.40 -4.75 11.03
N ALA A 45 9.74 -4.59 9.88
CA ALA A 45 10.39 -4.30 8.61
C ALA A 45 11.00 -2.89 8.58
N ASP A 46 11.99 -2.68 7.71
CA ASP A 46 12.58 -1.36 7.52
C ASP A 46 11.50 -0.35 7.08
N LYS A 47 11.49 0.83 7.72
CA LYS A 47 10.52 1.91 7.47
C LYS A 47 10.53 2.42 6.02
N ARG A 48 11.62 2.19 5.28
CA ARG A 48 11.79 2.59 3.88
C ARG A 48 11.19 1.59 2.88
N LEU A 49 10.93 0.35 3.31
CA LEU A 49 10.29 -0.64 2.46
C LEU A 49 8.86 -0.22 2.16
N TRP A 50 8.39 -0.62 0.99
CA TRP A 50 7.00 -0.48 0.59
C TRP A 50 6.22 -1.69 1.06
N ALA A 51 5.01 -1.45 1.56
CA ALA A 51 4.06 -2.48 1.91
C ALA A 51 2.73 -2.24 1.19
N PHE A 52 2.21 -3.29 0.56
CA PHE A 52 0.86 -3.36 0.05
C PHE A 52 -0.02 -4.09 1.07
N VAL A 53 -1.09 -3.43 1.49
CA VAL A 53 -2.10 -3.94 2.43
C VAL A 53 -3.36 -4.22 1.63
N PRO A 54 -3.71 -5.50 1.40
CA PRO A 54 -4.90 -5.86 0.64
C PRO A 54 -6.17 -5.46 1.40
N ARG A 55 -7.25 -5.16 0.66
CA ARG A 55 -8.59 -4.90 1.21
C ARG A 55 -9.31 -6.21 1.64
N THR A 56 -8.56 -7.21 2.09
CA THR A 56 -9.07 -8.53 2.46
C THR A 56 -9.10 -8.67 3.98
N ASP A 57 -9.94 -9.57 4.49
CA ASP A 57 -10.02 -9.87 5.93
C ASP A 57 -8.75 -10.56 6.46
N VAL A 58 -7.91 -11.08 5.56
CA VAL A 58 -6.60 -11.65 5.87
C VAL A 58 -5.52 -10.61 5.56
N GLN A 59 -4.93 -10.02 6.59
CA GLN A 59 -3.88 -9.00 6.47
C GLN A 59 -2.50 -9.64 6.30
N ASN A 60 -2.23 -10.24 5.14
CA ASN A 60 -0.86 -10.55 4.76
C ASN A 60 -0.33 -9.42 3.89
N ALA A 61 0.25 -8.40 4.53
CA ALA A 61 0.89 -7.31 3.81
C ALA A 61 2.07 -7.86 2.98
N GLN A 62 2.16 -7.43 1.72
CA GLN A 62 3.25 -7.78 0.82
C GLN A 62 4.29 -6.67 0.81
N PHE A 63 5.56 -7.01 0.92
CA PHE A 63 6.64 -6.04 1.03
C PHE A 63 7.51 -6.03 -0.23
N GLY A 64 8.11 -4.87 -0.52
CA GLY A 64 9.08 -4.73 -1.61
C GLY A 64 9.91 -3.46 -1.51
N ASP A 65 11.01 -3.42 -2.26
CA ASP A 65 11.92 -2.27 -2.29
C ASP A 65 11.35 -1.06 -3.06
N SER A 66 10.25 -1.26 -3.79
CA SER A 66 9.49 -0.22 -4.48
C SER A 66 7.99 -0.46 -4.37
N ARG A 67 7.21 0.56 -4.69
CA ARG A 67 5.74 0.49 -4.77
C ARG A 67 5.27 -0.65 -5.68
N GLU A 68 5.87 -0.75 -6.86
CA GLU A 68 5.55 -1.76 -7.88
C GLU A 68 5.91 -3.16 -7.37
N ALA A 69 7.08 -3.32 -6.75
CA ALA A 69 7.49 -4.59 -6.18
C ALA A 69 6.52 -5.08 -5.09
N ALA A 70 6.03 -4.18 -4.24
CA ALA A 70 5.03 -4.51 -3.23
C ALA A 70 3.66 -4.88 -3.83
N CYS A 71 3.32 -4.42 -5.04
CA CYS A 71 2.04 -4.68 -5.71
C CYS A 71 2.10 -5.79 -6.76
N ARG A 72 3.24 -6.47 -6.93
CA ARG A 72 3.49 -7.40 -8.05
C ARG A 72 2.45 -8.52 -8.17
N SER A 73 1.93 -9.01 -7.04
CA SER A 73 0.93 -10.10 -7.04
C SER A 73 -0.43 -9.70 -7.64
N LEU A 74 -0.67 -8.41 -7.86
CA LEU A 74 -1.89 -7.89 -8.49
C LEU A 74 -1.79 -7.85 -10.03
N GLU A 75 -0.63 -8.16 -10.59
CA GLU A 75 -0.37 -8.16 -12.04
C GLU A 75 -0.51 -9.56 -12.67
N GLU A 76 -0.70 -10.60 -11.85
CA GLU A 76 -0.99 -11.99 -12.26
C GLU A 76 -2.50 -12.26 -12.33
#